data_AF-A0A1V4J2P1-F1
#
_entry.id   AF-A0A1V4J2P1-F1
#
_cell.length_a   1.000
_cell.length_b   1.000
_cell.length_c   1.000
_cell.angle_alpha   90.00
_cell.angle_beta   90.00
_cell.angle_gamma   90.00
#
_symmetry.space_group_name_H-M   'P 1'
#
loop_
_entity.id
_entity.type
_entity.pdbx_description
1 polymer ?
#
loop_
_entity_poly.entity_id
_entity_poly.type
_entity_poly.pdbx_seq_one_letter_code
_entity_poly.pdbx_strand_id
1 'polypeptide(L)'
;MLTSSQPKPQMMLLVPQPMAMEQRIREEQRMMDEKIVLELDQKVIDQQSTLEKAGVSGFYITTNPQELTLQMNLLELIRKLQQKESEYENAFS
;
A
#
# COMPACT_ATOMS: atom_id res chain seq x y z
N MET A 1 31.76 60.35 -2.90
CA MET A 1 30.65 59.90 -3.77
C MET A 1 30.50 58.40 -3.59
N LEU A 2 29.34 57.95 -3.13
CA LEU A 2 29.01 56.54 -2.89
C LEU A 2 28.46 55.95 -4.19
N THR A 3 29.23 55.10 -4.89
CA THR A 3 28.68 54.31 -6.00
C THR A 3 28.18 52.98 -5.46
N SER A 4 26.86 52.88 -5.42
CA SER A 4 26.04 51.73 -5.05
C SER A 4 26.57 50.41 -5.63
N SER A 5 26.74 49.44 -4.74
CA SER A 5 27.05 48.05 -5.04
C SER A 5 25.87 47.42 -5.80
N GLN A 6 26.09 47.06 -7.07
CA GLN A 6 25.18 46.14 -7.76
C GLN A 6 25.10 44.83 -6.97
N PRO A 7 23.92 44.35 -6.55
CA PRO A 7 23.83 43.04 -5.93
C PRO A 7 24.10 41.98 -7.00
N LYS A 8 25.05 41.07 -6.70
CA LYS A 8 25.52 40.00 -7.56
C LYS A 8 24.37 39.10 -8.06
N PRO A 9 24.41 38.61 -9.32
CA PRO A 9 23.40 37.70 -9.88
C PRO A 9 23.48 36.25 -9.32
N GLN A 10 24.25 35.99 -8.27
CA GLN A 10 24.47 34.64 -7.74
C GLN A 10 23.27 34.05 -6.97
N MET A 11 22.30 34.87 -6.54
CA MET A 11 21.12 34.37 -5.80
C MET A 11 20.13 33.56 -6.66
N MET A 12 20.27 33.56 -7.99
CA MET A 12 19.40 32.81 -8.90
C MET A 12 19.90 31.39 -9.21
N LEU A 13 21.02 30.94 -8.63
CA LEU A 13 21.64 29.65 -8.96
C LEU A 13 21.32 28.50 -7.98
N LEU A 14 20.46 28.72 -6.99
CA LEU A 14 20.13 27.70 -5.99
C LEU A 14 18.64 27.34 -5.92
N VAL A 15 17.86 27.64 -6.97
CA VAL A 15 16.56 27.03 -7.17
C VAL A 15 16.77 25.82 -8.08
N PRO A 16 16.46 24.59 -7.65
CA PRO A 16 16.43 23.45 -8.57
C PRO A 16 15.58 23.85 -9.78
N GLN A 17 16.14 23.75 -10.99
CA GLN A 17 15.37 23.97 -12.21
C GLN A 17 14.05 23.18 -12.09
N PRO A 18 12.88 23.75 -12.38
CA PRO A 18 11.59 23.12 -12.12
C PRO A 18 11.50 21.68 -12.67
N MET A 19 12.16 21.42 -13.81
CA MET A 19 12.29 20.08 -14.40
C MET A 19 13.04 19.07 -13.49
N ALA A 20 14.13 19.49 -12.83
CA ALA A 20 14.88 18.64 -11.91
C ALA A 20 14.07 18.34 -10.64
N MET A 21 13.26 19.29 -10.18
CA MET A 21 12.33 19.09 -9.06
C MET A 21 11.21 18.12 -9.45
N GLU A 22 10.60 18.29 -10.63
CA GLU A 22 9.58 17.38 -11.16
C GLU A 22 10.09 15.95 -11.32
N GLN A 23 11.33 15.77 -11.83
CA GLN A 23 11.97 14.47 -11.94
C GLN A 23 12.14 13.80 -10.57
N ARG A 24 12.63 14.54 -9.57
CA ARG A 24 12.77 14.00 -8.21
C ARG A 24 11.44 13.59 -7.59
N ILE A 25 10.39 14.41 -7.76
CA ILE A 25 9.05 14.09 -7.25
C ILE A 25 8.50 12.82 -7.91
N ARG A 26 8.68 12.66 -9.23
CA ARG A 26 8.26 11.43 -9.94
C ARG A 26 9.01 10.20 -9.45
N GLU A 27 10.32 10.33 -9.22
CA GLU A 27 11.16 9.27 -8.67
C GLU A 27 10.71 8.86 -7.26
N GLU A 28 10.48 9.85 -6.38
CA GLU A 28 9.98 9.64 -5.02
C GLU A 28 8.59 8.97 -5.02
N GLN A 29 7.69 9.40 -5.90
CA GLN A 29 6.38 8.77 -6.07
C GLN A 29 6.51 7.32 -6.50
N ARG A 30 7.36 7.02 -7.48
CA ARG A 30 7.60 5.65 -7.94
C ARG A 30 8.14 4.75 -6.82
N MET A 31 9.14 5.22 -6.09
CA MET A 31 9.71 4.45 -4.96
C MET A 31 8.67 4.20 -3.86
N MET A 32 7.78 5.17 -3.62
CA MET A 32 6.69 5.02 -2.67
C MET A 32 5.69 3.95 -3.13
N ASP A 33 5.28 3.97 -4.39
CA ASP A 33 4.34 2.99 -4.96
C ASP A 33 4.95 1.57 -4.91
N GLU A 34 6.22 1.41 -5.27
CA GLU A 34 6.96 0.14 -5.15
C GLU A 34 7.00 -0.36 -3.71
N LYS A 35 7.28 0.53 -2.75
CA LYS A 35 7.27 0.20 -1.33
C LYS A 35 5.88 -0.25 -0.85
N ILE A 36 4.82 0.42 -1.29
CA ILE A 36 3.44 0.06 -0.92
C ILE A 36 3.11 -1.35 -1.39
N VAL A 37 3.44 -1.69 -2.64
CA VAL A 37 3.20 -3.05 -3.17
C VAL A 37 3.93 -4.11 -2.34
N LEU A 38 5.20 -3.88 -1.99
CA LEU A 38 5.97 -4.79 -1.16
C LEU A 38 5.37 -4.97 0.25
N GLU A 39 4.91 -3.88 0.86
CA GLU A 39 4.25 -3.94 2.17
C GLU A 39 2.90 -4.69 2.09
N LEU A 40 2.15 -4.52 1.01
CA LEU A 40 0.90 -5.26 0.78
C LEU A 40 1.16 -6.75 0.59
N ASP A 41 2.16 -7.13 -0.18
CA ASP A 41 2.54 -8.54 -0.37
C ASP A 41 2.94 -9.18 0.96
N GLN A 42 3.73 -8.47 1.78
CA GLN A 42 4.09 -8.96 3.11
C GLN A 42 2.84 -9.15 4.00
N LYS A 43 1.86 -8.24 3.92
CA LYS A 43 0.61 -8.38 4.67
C LYS A 43 -0.20 -9.60 4.23
N VAL A 44 -0.23 -9.92 2.95
CA VAL A 44 -0.89 -11.14 2.45
C VAL A 44 -0.23 -12.38 3.05
N ILE A 45 1.11 -12.43 3.09
CA ILE A 45 1.86 -13.55 3.68
C ILE A 45 1.57 -13.68 5.18
N ASP A 46 1.58 -12.57 5.92
CA ASP A 46 1.31 -12.58 7.36
C ASP A 46 -0.12 -13.10 7.67
N GLN A 47 -1.10 -12.70 6.85
CA GLN A 47 -2.49 -13.15 6.97
C GLN A 47 -2.62 -14.65 6.66
N GLN A 48 -2.02 -15.12 5.56
CA GLN A 48 -1.98 -16.55 5.22
C GLN A 48 -1.34 -17.37 6.34
N SER A 49 -0.18 -16.92 6.85
CA SER A 49 0.54 -17.58 7.94
C SER A 49 -0.30 -17.68 9.21
N THR A 50 -1.05 -16.62 9.52
CA THR A 50 -1.93 -16.59 10.69
C THR A 50 -3.08 -17.60 10.56
N LEU A 51 -3.75 -17.64 9.40
CA LEU A 51 -4.86 -18.55 9.14
C LEU A 51 -4.43 -20.01 9.07
N GLU A 52 -3.27 -20.27 8.45
CA GLU A 52 -2.66 -21.59 8.40
C GLU A 52 -2.33 -22.10 9.82
N LYS A 53 -1.68 -21.26 10.65
CA LYS A 53 -1.35 -21.60 12.05
C LYS A 53 -2.58 -21.79 12.93
N ALA A 54 -3.66 -21.06 12.64
CA ALA A 54 -4.95 -21.24 13.30
C ALA A 54 -5.69 -22.51 12.85
N GLY A 55 -5.17 -23.22 11.83
CA GLY A 55 -5.78 -24.45 11.30
C GLY A 55 -7.01 -24.20 10.43
N VAL A 56 -7.16 -23.00 9.86
CA VAL A 56 -8.28 -22.70 8.98
C VAL A 56 -8.08 -23.43 7.65
N SER A 57 -8.96 -24.39 7.36
CA SER A 57 -8.92 -25.20 6.15
C SER A 57 -8.92 -24.35 4.88
N GLY A 58 -8.08 -24.72 3.91
CA GLY A 58 -7.96 -24.04 2.63
C GLY A 58 -6.97 -22.87 2.60
N PHE A 59 -6.34 -22.54 3.74
CA PHE A 59 -5.32 -21.50 3.84
C PHE A 59 -3.94 -22.09 4.11
N TYR A 60 -2.98 -21.65 3.30
CA TYR A 60 -1.55 -21.94 3.38
C TYR A 60 -0.82 -20.80 2.64
N ILE A 61 0.47 -20.60 2.92
CA ILE A 61 1.25 -19.56 2.25
C ILE A 61 1.43 -19.95 0.77
N THR A 62 0.99 -19.06 -0.15
CA THR A 62 1.13 -19.26 -1.60
C THR A 62 1.22 -17.93 -2.34
N THR A 63 2.00 -17.91 -3.42
CA THR A 63 2.11 -16.80 -4.37
C THR A 63 1.48 -17.13 -5.73
N ASN A 64 0.86 -18.31 -5.88
CA ASN A 64 0.15 -18.67 -7.08
C ASN A 64 -1.11 -17.80 -7.22
N PRO A 65 -1.30 -17.06 -8.34
CA PRO A 65 -2.40 -16.12 -8.47
C PRO A 65 -3.79 -16.78 -8.46
N GLN A 66 -3.91 -18.01 -8.95
CA GLN A 66 -5.17 -18.75 -8.93
C GLN A 66 -5.53 -19.18 -7.51
N GLU A 67 -4.54 -19.66 -6.75
CA GLU A 67 -4.72 -20.06 -5.35
C GLU A 67 -5.00 -18.85 -4.46
N LEU A 68 -4.32 -17.71 -4.70
CA LEU A 68 -4.61 -16.45 -4.01
C LEU A 68 -6.06 -16.01 -4.25
N THR A 69 -6.52 -16.04 -5.50
CA THR A 69 -7.90 -15.71 -5.86
C THR A 69 -8.89 -16.63 -5.13
N LEU A 70 -8.58 -17.94 -5.07
CA LEU A 70 -9.40 -18.91 -4.35
C LEU A 70 -9.46 -18.60 -2.85
N GLN A 71 -8.32 -18.38 -2.19
CA GLN A 71 -8.25 -18.05 -0.77
C GLN A 71 -9.01 -16.76 -0.45
N MET A 72 -8.95 -15.73 -1.31
CA MET A 72 -9.70 -14.49 -1.15
C MET A 72 -11.22 -14.71 -1.26
N ASN A 73 -11.66 -15.52 -2.23
CA ASN A 73 -13.07 -15.88 -2.38
C ASN A 73 -13.59 -16.67 -1.17
N LEU A 74 -12.78 -17.57 -0.62
CA LEU A 74 -13.12 -18.31 0.60
C LEU A 74 -13.26 -17.37 1.81
N LEU A 75 -12.35 -16.41 1.99
CA LEU A 75 -12.48 -15.39 3.04
C LEU A 75 -13.76 -14.57 2.88
N GLU A 76 -14.08 -14.15 1.66
CA GLU A 76 -15.31 -13.38 1.39
C GLU A 76 -16.56 -14.21 1.73
N LEU A 77 -16.58 -15.50 1.36
CA LEU A 77 -17.68 -16.40 1.69
C LEU A 77 -17.85 -16.56 3.22
N ILE A 78 -16.77 -16.84 3.95
CA ILE A 78 -16.80 -16.99 5.41
C ILE A 78 -17.37 -15.72 6.05
N ARG A 79 -16.92 -14.53 5.62
CA ARG A 79 -17.41 -13.24 6.13
C ARG A 79 -18.90 -13.03 5.84
N LYS A 80 -19.36 -13.38 4.63
CA LYS A 80 -20.79 -13.30 4.27
C LYS A 80 -21.66 -14.23 5.12
N LEU A 81 -21.16 -15.43 5.44
CA LEU A 81 -21.88 -16.36 6.32
C LEU A 81 -21.97 -15.82 7.76
N GLN A 82 -20.88 -15.28 8.29
CA GLN A 82 -20.86 -14.65 9.62
C GLN A 82 -21.83 -13.46 9.72
N GLN A 83 -21.87 -12.61 8.69
CA GLN A 83 -22.81 -11.48 8.64
C GLN A 83 -24.27 -11.96 8.65
N LYS A 84 -24.59 -12.96 7.82
CA LYS A 84 -25.92 -13.59 7.80
C LYS A 84 -26.29 -14.14 9.17
N GLU A 85 -25.38 -14.86 9.83
CA GLU A 85 -25.60 -15.42 11.18
C GLU A 85 -25.90 -14.31 12.19
N SER A 86 -25.12 -13.24 12.23
CA SER A 86 -25.38 -12.08 13.09
C SER A 86 -26.72 -11.38 12.78
N GLU A 87 -27.11 -11.27 11.51
CA GLU A 87 -28.43 -10.74 11.13
C GLU A 87 -29.58 -11.63 11.66
N TYR A 88 -29.43 -12.96 11.57
CA TYR A 88 -30.40 -13.89 12.14
C TYR A 88 -30.48 -13.76 13.66
N GLU A 89 -29.36 -13.73 14.38
CA GLU A 89 -29.35 -13.59 15.85
C GLU A 89 -30.02 -12.29 16.30
N ASN A 90 -29.78 -11.17 15.60
CA ASN A 90 -30.40 -9.88 15.90
C ASN A 90 -31.90 -9.84 15.58
N ALA A 91 -32.36 -10.60 14.58
CA ALA A 91 -33.78 -10.63 14.21
C ALA A 91 -34.65 -11.45 15.19
N PHE A 92 -34.03 -12.32 16.00
CA PHE A 92 -34.71 -13.21 16.94
C PHE A 92 -34.34 -12.98 18.42
N SER A 93 -33.61 -11.90 18.71
CA SER A 93 -33.37 -11.38 20.07
C SER A 93 -34.34 -10.26 20.42
#